data_AF-A0A2W5QU99-F1
#
_entry.id   AF-A0A2W5QU99-F1
#
_cell.length_a   1.000
_cell.length_b   1.000
_cell.length_c   1.000
_cell.angle_alpha   90.00
_cell.angle_beta   90.00
_cell.angle_gamma   90.00
#
_symmetry.space_group_name_H-M   'P 1'
#
loop_
_entity.id
_entity.type
_entity.pdbx_description
1 polymer ?
#
loop_
_entity_poly.entity_id
_entity_poly.type
_entity_poly.pdbx_seq_one_letter_code
_entity_poly.pdbx_strand_id
1 'polypeptide(L)'
;MRSLIDVLVWALAGAALLPLLLLGLYVLADRLGVKGADRLLDWTVSGLVLQWTVGGLVNLAGGLAIVALGAWVIQRPGATWQAWAGVALVLVGLWRGWRGAAVLAGLGGRRP
;
A
#
# COMPACT_ATOMS: atom_id res chain seq x y z
N MET A 1 -10.86 -17.00 16.36
CA MET A 1 -9.71 -16.14 16.00
C MET A 1 -9.34 -16.14 14.51
N ARG A 2 -9.91 -17.01 13.64
CA ARG A 2 -9.67 -16.95 12.18
C ARG A 2 -10.52 -15.90 11.42
N SER A 3 -11.65 -15.46 11.97
CA SER A 3 -12.61 -14.62 11.21
C SER A 3 -12.13 -13.20 10.85
N LEU A 4 -11.40 -12.50 11.73
CA LEU A 4 -11.04 -11.10 11.48
C LEU A 4 -9.91 -10.95 10.45
N ILE A 5 -8.89 -11.81 10.55
CA ILE A 5 -7.76 -11.80 9.62
C ILE A 5 -8.25 -12.19 8.22
N ASP A 6 -9.09 -13.21 8.11
CA ASP A 6 -9.66 -13.64 6.83
C ASP A 6 -10.50 -12.52 6.20
N VAL A 7 -11.35 -11.84 6.99
CA VAL A 7 -12.13 -10.68 6.52
C VAL A 7 -11.21 -9.55 6.06
N LEU A 8 -10.13 -9.25 6.80
CA LEU A 8 -9.15 -8.24 6.40
C LEU A 8 -8.43 -8.60 5.09
N VAL A 9 -8.05 -9.86 4.91
CA VAL A 9 -7.39 -10.35 3.69
C VAL A 9 -8.33 -10.21 2.49
N TRP A 10 -9.58 -10.65 2.62
CA TRP A 10 -10.58 -10.50 1.56
C TRP A 10 -10.89 -9.04 1.26
N ALA A 11 -10.99 -8.19 2.30
CA ALA A 11 -11.20 -6.75 2.12
C ALA A 11 -10.01 -6.09 1.39
N LEU A 12 -8.78 -6.45 1.73
CA LEU A 12 -7.55 -5.97 1.07
C LEU A 12 -7.47 -6.44 -0.39
N ALA A 13 -7.79 -7.71 -0.65
CA ALA A 13 -7.82 -8.26 -2.00
C ALA A 13 -8.91 -7.57 -2.85
N GLY A 14 -10.11 -7.41 -2.28
CA GLY A 14 -11.20 -6.68 -2.92
C GLY A 14 -10.82 -5.24 -3.22
N ALA A 15 -10.26 -4.52 -2.26
CA ALA A 15 -9.81 -3.13 -2.45
C ALA A 15 -8.71 -3.01 -3.51
N ALA A 16 -7.81 -4.00 -3.62
CA ALA A 16 -6.76 -4.02 -4.63
C ALA A 16 -7.29 -4.32 -6.05
N LEU A 17 -8.32 -5.18 -6.16
CA LEU A 17 -8.93 -5.56 -7.41
C LEU A 17 -10.01 -4.57 -7.88
N LEU A 18 -10.60 -3.80 -6.96
CA LEU A 18 -11.74 -2.92 -7.26
C LEU A 18 -11.44 -1.91 -8.39
N PRO A 19 -10.29 -1.21 -8.43
CA PRO A 19 -10.01 -0.31 -9.55
C PRO A 19 -9.80 -1.05 -10.88
N LEU A 20 -9.24 -2.26 -10.85
CA LEU A 20 -9.09 -3.10 -12.04
C LEU A 20 -10.46 -3.55 -12.57
N LEU A 21 -11.38 -3.92 -11.69
CA LEU A 21 -12.75 -4.29 -12.04
C LEU A 21 -13.53 -3.08 -12.60
N LEU A 22 -13.41 -1.91 -11.96
CA LEU A 22 -14.03 -0.67 -12.44
C LEU A 22 -13.46 -0.25 -13.80
N LEU A 23 -12.16 -0.42 -14.04
CA LEU A 23 -11.54 -0.18 -15.34
C LEU A 23 -12.08 -1.14 -16.41
N GLY A 24 -12.24 -2.42 -16.09
CA GLY A 24 -12.86 -3.40 -16.99
C GLY A 24 -14.30 -3.05 -17.34
N LEU A 25 -15.09 -2.61 -16.34
CA LEU A 25 -16.46 -2.12 -16.54
C LEU A 25 -16.50 -0.85 -17.39
N TYR A 26 -15.56 0.07 -17.19
CA TYR A 26 -15.41 1.26 -18.03
C TYR A 26 -15.18 0.88 -19.49
N VAL A 27 -14.21 0.01 -19.78
CA VAL A 27 -13.92 -0.43 -21.17
C VAL A 27 -15.15 -1.06 -21.81
N LEU A 28 -15.92 -1.85 -21.05
CA LEU A 28 -17.16 -2.45 -21.55
C LEU A 28 -18.26 -1.40 -21.80
N ALA A 29 -18.45 -0.46 -20.87
CA ALA A 29 -19.45 0.60 -20.97
C ALA A 29 -19.17 1.56 -22.13
N ASP A 30 -17.90 1.91 -22.34
CA ASP A 30 -17.42 2.73 -23.46
C ASP A 30 -17.71 2.04 -24.81
N ARG A 31 -17.39 0.75 -24.92
CA ARG A 31 -17.70 -0.06 -26.12
C ARG A 31 -19.19 -0.18 -26.42
N LEU A 32 -20.04 -0.09 -25.39
CA LEU A 32 -21.49 -0.14 -25.50
C LEU A 32 -22.14 1.25 -25.66
N GLY A 33 -21.35 2.34 -25.66
CA GLY A 33 -21.84 3.71 -25.83
C GLY A 33 -22.71 4.22 -24.67
N VAL A 34 -22.52 3.68 -23.45
CA VAL A 34 -23.34 4.02 -22.29
C VAL A 34 -22.97 5.41 -21.78
N LYS A 35 -23.98 6.30 -21.68
CA LYS A 35 -23.86 7.63 -21.06
C LYS A 35 -23.60 7.48 -19.55
N GLY A 36 -22.34 7.35 -19.17
CA GLY A 36 -21.92 7.09 -17.78
C GLY A 36 -20.52 6.49 -17.64
N ALA A 37 -19.87 6.12 -18.75
CA ALA A 37 -18.49 5.61 -18.76
C ALA A 37 -17.51 6.59 -18.07
N ASP A 38 -17.66 7.91 -18.29
CA ASP A 38 -16.79 8.91 -17.66
C ASP A 38 -16.88 8.89 -16.12
N ARG A 39 -18.08 8.67 -15.57
CA ARG A 39 -18.25 8.53 -14.11
C ARG A 39 -17.56 7.27 -13.58
N LEU A 40 -17.59 6.17 -14.33
CA LEU A 40 -16.85 4.95 -13.98
C LEU A 40 -15.33 5.20 -13.99
N LEU A 41 -14.85 5.99 -14.94
CA LEU A 41 -13.45 6.39 -15.02
C LEU A 41 -13.05 7.26 -13.81
N ASP A 42 -13.85 8.26 -13.45
CA ASP A 42 -13.62 9.10 -12.27
C ASP A 42 -13.54 8.26 -10.99
N TRP A 43 -14.46 7.31 -10.82
CA TRP A 43 -14.48 6.41 -9.66
C TRP A 43 -13.27 5.50 -9.63
N THR A 44 -12.81 5.03 -10.80
CA THR A 44 -11.59 4.23 -10.93
C THR A 44 -10.37 5.04 -10.49
N VAL A 45 -10.26 6.29 -10.94
CA VAL A 45 -9.16 7.19 -10.57
C VAL A 45 -9.17 7.48 -9.07
N SER A 46 -10.33 7.84 -8.48
CA SER A 46 -10.46 8.05 -7.04
C SER A 46 -10.12 6.80 -6.24
N GLY A 47 -10.59 5.63 -6.68
CA GLY A 47 -10.25 4.34 -6.07
C GLY A 47 -8.76 4.03 -6.12
N LEU A 48 -8.11 4.30 -7.25
CA LEU A 48 -6.66 4.14 -7.40
C LEU A 48 -5.90 5.07 -6.44
N VAL A 49 -6.29 6.35 -6.37
CA VAL A 49 -5.69 7.34 -5.47
C VAL A 49 -5.81 6.89 -4.02
N LEU A 50 -6.98 6.41 -3.60
CA LEU A 50 -7.19 5.88 -2.26
C LEU A 50 -6.31 4.65 -1.99
N GLN A 51 -6.25 3.70 -2.92
CA GLN A 51 -5.42 2.50 -2.81
C GLN A 51 -3.94 2.84 -2.66
N TRP A 52 -3.42 3.75 -3.49
CA TRP A 52 -2.04 4.21 -3.41
C TRP A 52 -1.78 5.01 -2.12
N THR A 53 -2.76 5.78 -1.64
CA THR A 53 -2.65 6.52 -0.37
C THR A 53 -2.55 5.57 0.82
N VAL A 54 -3.48 4.62 0.93
CA VAL A 54 -3.48 3.62 2.01
C VAL A 54 -2.24 2.75 1.93
N GLY A 55 -1.88 2.28 0.72
CA GLY A 55 -0.65 1.51 0.50
C GLY A 55 0.61 2.30 0.87
N GLY A 56 0.66 3.60 0.54
CA GLY A 56 1.74 4.50 0.91
C GLY A 56 1.88 4.65 2.44
N LEU A 57 0.78 4.91 3.13
CA LEU A 57 0.74 5.03 4.60
C LEU A 57 1.15 3.74 5.29
N VAL A 58 0.65 2.59 4.84
CA VAL A 58 1.00 1.27 5.40
C VAL A 58 2.47 0.93 5.17
N ASN A 59 3.04 1.32 4.02
CA ASN A 59 4.48 1.17 3.78
C ASN A 59 5.32 2.10 4.65
N LEU A 60 4.90 3.35 4.82
CA LEU A 60 5.56 4.32 5.69
C LEU A 60 5.56 3.87 7.15
N ALA A 61 4.38 3.66 7.71
CA ALA A 61 4.21 3.25 9.11
C ALA A 61 4.83 1.88 9.38
N GLY A 62 4.59 0.90 8.50
CA GLY A 62 5.20 -0.42 8.62
C GLY A 62 6.72 -0.38 8.49
N GLY A 63 7.26 0.46 7.59
CA GLY A 63 8.69 0.66 7.45
C GLY A 63 9.32 1.21 8.73
N LEU A 64 8.73 2.27 9.31
CA LEU A 64 9.19 2.84 10.58
C LEU A 64 9.14 1.83 11.73
N ALA A 65 8.08 1.03 11.82
CA ALA A 65 7.96 -0.02 12.82
C ALA A 65 9.07 -1.08 12.68
N ILE A 66 9.39 -1.48 11.44
CA ILE A 66 10.48 -2.43 11.17
C ILE A 66 11.84 -1.81 11.52
N VAL A 67 12.07 -0.52 11.21
CA VAL A 67 13.29 0.19 11.63
C VAL A 67 13.45 0.19 13.14
N ALA A 68 12.39 0.53 13.88
CA ALA A 68 12.40 0.54 15.33
C ALA A 68 12.70 -0.85 15.90
N LEU A 69 12.09 -1.90 15.32
CA LEU A 69 12.36 -3.28 15.69
C LEU A 69 13.82 -3.67 15.42
N GLY A 70 14.35 -3.33 14.25
CA GLY A 70 15.75 -3.59 13.90
C GLY A 70 16.73 -2.89 14.85
N ALA A 71 16.51 -1.61 15.14
CA ALA A 71 17.31 -0.84 16.09
C ALA A 71 17.24 -1.42 17.51
N TRP A 72 16.07 -1.92 17.92
CA TRP A 72 15.91 -2.59 19.20
C TRP A 72 16.67 -3.92 19.27
N VAL A 73 16.66 -4.72 18.19
CA VAL A 73 17.42 -5.97 18.11
C VAL A 73 18.93 -5.72 18.20
N ILE A 74 19.45 -4.69 17.51
CA ILE A 74 20.87 -4.35 17.52
C ILE A 74 21.36 -3.98 18.93
N GLN A 75 20.53 -3.31 19.73
CA GLN A 75 20.88 -2.86 21.08
C GLN A 75 20.83 -3.98 22.13
N ARG A 76 20.26 -5.14 21.80
CA ARG A 76 20.17 -6.24 22.76
C ARG A 76 21.48 -7.06 22.77
N PRO A 77 22.02 -7.38 23.96
CA PRO A 77 23.13 -8.32 24.06
C PRO A 77 22.66 -9.68 23.54
N GLY A 78 23.36 -10.19 22.54
CA GLY A 78 22.95 -11.36 21.78
C GLY A 78 24.05 -11.87 20.85
N ALA A 79 23.78 -12.96 20.15
CA ALA A 79 24.71 -13.51 19.18
C ALA A 79 24.90 -12.57 17.98
N THR A 80 26.08 -12.54 17.37
CA THR A 80 26.42 -11.64 16.26
C THR A 80 25.43 -11.71 15.09
N TRP A 81 24.84 -12.88 14.83
CA TRP A 81 23.83 -13.04 13.78
C TRP A 81 22.55 -12.23 14.04
N GLN A 82 22.19 -11.98 15.31
CA GLN A 82 21.04 -11.16 15.68
C GLN A 82 21.28 -9.70 15.34
N ALA A 83 22.49 -9.19 15.56
CA ALA A 83 22.87 -7.84 15.14
C ALA A 83 22.76 -7.68 13.62
N TRP A 84 23.24 -8.65 12.84
CA TRP A 84 23.08 -8.64 11.39
C TRP A 84 21.61 -8.69 10.94
N ALA A 85 20.78 -9.51 11.59
CA ALA A 85 19.34 -9.53 11.34
C ALA A 85 18.70 -8.17 11.65
N GLY A 86 19.11 -7.51 12.74
CA GLY A 86 18.68 -6.16 13.09
C GLY A 86 19.06 -5.12 12.04
N VAL A 87 20.28 -5.16 11.51
CA VAL A 87 20.73 -4.28 10.41
C VAL A 87 19.89 -4.52 9.16
N ALA A 88 19.65 -5.79 8.78
CA ALA A 88 18.81 -6.12 7.65
C ALA A 88 17.38 -5.58 7.83
N LEU A 89 16.80 -5.69 9.03
CA LEU A 89 15.50 -5.11 9.34
C LEU A 89 15.52 -3.58 9.16
N VAL A 90 16.53 -2.88 9.67
CA VAL A 90 16.64 -1.42 9.46
C VAL A 90 16.66 -1.07 7.99
N LEU A 91 17.48 -1.74 7.18
CA LEU A 91 17.56 -1.48 5.73
C LEU A 91 16.23 -1.73 5.02
N VAL A 92 15.57 -2.86 5.33
CA VAL A 92 14.25 -3.20 4.77
C VAL A 92 13.19 -2.18 5.20
N GLY A 93 13.20 -1.78 6.46
CA GLY A 93 12.29 -0.78 7.02
C GLY A 93 12.46 0.59 6.37
N LEU A 94 13.71 1.03 6.17
CA LEU A 94 14.02 2.29 5.47
C LEU A 94 13.57 2.23 4.01
N TRP A 95 13.87 1.16 3.29
CA TRP A 95 13.45 1.00 1.89
C TRP A 95 11.93 1.06 1.76
N ARG A 96 11.21 0.33 2.64
CA ARG A 96 9.75 0.30 2.65
C ARG A 96 9.16 1.66 3.04
N GLY A 97 9.75 2.31 4.04
CA GLY A 97 9.37 3.65 4.48
C GLY A 97 9.53 4.68 3.37
N TRP A 98 10.67 4.68 2.69
CA TRP A 98 10.95 5.56 1.56
C TRP A 98 9.97 5.34 0.40
N ARG A 99 9.66 4.09 0.04
CA ARG A 99 8.64 3.80 -0.98
C ARG A 99 7.27 4.36 -0.59
N GLY A 100 6.88 4.21 0.67
CA GLY A 100 5.63 4.77 1.18
C GLY A 100 5.59 6.30 1.07
N ALA A 101 6.66 6.97 1.52
CA ALA A 101 6.81 8.42 1.42
C ALA A 101 6.81 8.92 -0.03
N ALA A 102 7.53 8.25 -0.93
CA ALA A 102 7.61 8.62 -2.34
C ALA A 102 6.25 8.54 -3.05
N VAL A 103 5.46 7.49 -2.76
CA VAL A 103 4.09 7.37 -3.28
C VAL A 103 3.21 8.51 -2.77
N LEU A 104 3.24 8.79 -1.46
CA LEU A 104 2.45 9.87 -0.87
C LEU A 104 2.85 11.25 -1.40
N ALA A 105 4.14 11.50 -1.56
CA ALA A 105 4.66 12.73 -2.15
C ALA A 105 4.22 12.89 -3.61
N GLY A 106 4.25 11.80 -4.40
CA GLY A 106 3.77 11.79 -5.77
C GLY A 106 2.26 12.05 -5.91
N LEU A 107 1.47 11.66 -4.90
CA LEU A 107 0.04 11.98 -4.83
C LEU A 107 -0.20 13.43 -4.40
N GLY A 108 0.58 13.97 -3.45
CA GLY A 108 0.46 15.35 -2.97
C GLY A 108 0.94 16.40 -3.97
N GLY A 109 1.83 16.04 -4.90
CA GLY A 109 2.29 16.90 -6.00
C GLY A 109 1.27 17.07 -7.14
N ARG A 110 0.23 16.21 -7.20
CA ARG A 110 -0.90 16.36 -8.11
C ARG A 110 -1.94 17.26 -7.44
N ARG A 111 -1.67 18.56 -7.37
CA ARG A 111 -2.76 19.54 -7.18
C ARG A 111 -3.50 19.69 -8.53
N PRO A 112 -4.84 19.66 -8.55
CA PRO A 112 -5.60 20.11 -9.71
C PRO A 112 -5.31 21.57 -10.05
#